data_AF-A0AAW1TWR5-F1
#
_entry.id   AF-A0AAW1TWR5-F1
#
_cell.length_a   1.000
_cell.length_b   1.000
_cell.length_c   1.000
_cell.angle_alpha   90.00
_cell.angle_beta   90.00
_cell.angle_gamma   90.00
#
_symmetry.space_group_name_H-M   'P 1'
#
loop_
_entity.id
_entity.type
_entity.pdbx_description
1 polymer ?
#
loop_
_entity_poly.entity_id
_entity_poly.type
_entity_poly.pdbx_seq_one_letter_code
_entity_poly.pdbx_strand_id
1 'polypeptide(L)'
;MLFYHICITLTLFQLCYAPPVKEGSTNNKEQDDKNQPGFENYMEYHRYLSEVVQALESDQEFKKKLEKAPEEEIRSGKIADELEFVSHHVRTKLDEIKRLELERLKQLIEKKIELQGNVDTEDPTHKHLDHSNPHTFEIEDLKKLIAKTQEDLAEADKMRREEFKEYELQKEFEKQKKLNTSNGEEREKLEKEFKEQEEKHRNHEKLHEPGHKAQLEEVWQEQDQMQQEFDPKTFFLLHDMDSNGLWDQNEVKALFLKELDKMYQQGAPEDDIRERIEEMERMRETVFKEVDSNRDGFIDYQEFLAQTKRQDFNEDHGWNGLDEQKPYTDEELQEYISRHQQQFQQHQPVQYGGHVPPGYHQNLPPQAQFHPGQIPQHPPQQVPSGVYGTLQSGNSI
;
A
#
# COMPACT_ATOMS: atom_id res chain seq x y z
N MET A 1 26.91 -61.95 12.82
CA MET A 1 26.31 -60.61 13.05
C MET A 1 26.95 -59.57 12.13
N LEU A 2 26.92 -59.77 10.81
CA LEU A 2 27.36 -58.75 9.85
C LEU A 2 26.64 -58.85 8.48
N PHE A 3 25.62 -59.72 8.39
CA PHE A 3 24.80 -59.89 7.18
C PHE A 3 23.35 -59.40 7.35
N TYR A 4 22.94 -59.07 8.58
CA TYR A 4 21.60 -58.55 8.88
C TYR A 4 21.49 -57.01 8.87
N HIS A 5 22.61 -56.30 8.68
CA HIS A 5 22.62 -54.83 8.60
C HIS A 5 22.83 -54.31 7.17
N ILE A 6 23.13 -55.18 6.21
CA ILE A 6 23.26 -54.82 4.79
C ILE A 6 21.92 -54.98 4.04
N CYS A 7 20.95 -55.70 4.60
CA CYS A 7 19.61 -55.85 4.01
C CYS A 7 18.56 -54.85 4.52
N ILE A 8 18.90 -53.95 5.46
CA ILE A 8 17.98 -52.92 5.96
C ILE A 8 18.32 -51.52 5.38
N THR A 9 19.50 -51.35 4.78
CA THR A 9 19.89 -50.11 4.09
C THR A 9 19.53 -50.09 2.60
N LEU A 10 18.84 -51.11 2.09
CA LEU A 10 18.44 -51.23 0.66
C LEU A 10 16.92 -51.30 0.44
N THR A 11 16.12 -51.05 1.48
CA THR A 11 14.64 -51.02 1.44
C THR A 11 14.08 -49.68 1.90
N LEU A 12 14.77 -48.58 1.60
CA LEU A 12 14.28 -47.20 1.81
C LEU A 12 14.48 -46.29 0.58
N PHE A 13 14.58 -46.86 -0.63
CA PHE A 13 14.77 -46.10 -1.88
C PHE A 13 13.69 -46.32 -2.96
N GLN A 14 12.51 -46.80 -2.58
CA GLN A 14 11.39 -47.00 -3.50
C GLN A 14 10.07 -46.75 -2.78
N LEU A 15 9.70 -45.48 -2.58
CA LEU A 15 8.31 -45.00 -2.43
C LEU A 15 8.26 -43.45 -2.36
N CYS A 16 8.80 -42.80 -3.39
CA CYS A 16 8.43 -41.41 -3.71
C CYS A 16 7.88 -41.40 -5.13
N TYR A 17 6.69 -41.99 -5.31
CA TYR A 17 5.91 -41.86 -6.54
C TYR A 17 5.10 -40.57 -6.41
N ALA A 18 5.64 -39.45 -6.90
CA ALA A 18 4.87 -38.24 -7.11
C ALA A 18 4.10 -38.39 -8.44
N PRO A 19 2.77 -38.20 -8.48
CA PRO A 19 2.03 -38.19 -9.73
C PRO A 19 2.48 -36.99 -10.60
N PRO A 20 2.48 -37.11 -11.94
CA PRO A 20 2.93 -36.04 -12.81
C PRO A 20 2.02 -34.81 -12.66
N VAL A 21 2.65 -33.65 -12.48
CA VAL A 21 1.97 -32.34 -12.44
C VAL A 21 1.25 -32.15 -13.77
N LYS A 22 -0.07 -31.99 -13.71
CA LYS A 22 -0.86 -31.53 -14.85
C LYS A 22 -0.48 -30.08 -15.10
N GLU A 23 -0.05 -29.75 -16.31
CA GLU A 23 0.08 -28.38 -16.79
C GLU A 23 -1.30 -27.71 -16.76
N GLY A 24 -1.65 -27.16 -15.60
CA GLY A 24 -2.74 -26.22 -15.44
C GLY A 24 -2.19 -24.86 -15.82
N SER A 25 -2.77 -24.27 -16.86
CA SER A 25 -2.51 -22.90 -17.31
C SER A 25 -2.35 -21.95 -16.13
N THR A 26 -1.10 -21.56 -15.85
CA THR A 26 -0.82 -20.44 -14.97
C THR A 26 -1.50 -19.21 -15.56
N ASN A 27 -2.43 -18.66 -14.80
CA ASN A 27 -3.04 -17.37 -15.07
C ASN A 27 -1.92 -16.32 -15.15
N ASN A 28 -1.64 -15.86 -16.37
CA ASN A 28 -0.78 -14.71 -16.67
C ASN A 28 -1.43 -13.41 -16.17
N LYS A 29 -1.55 -13.23 -14.85
CA LYS A 29 -1.98 -11.96 -14.25
C LYS A 29 -1.02 -11.43 -13.19
N GLU A 30 -0.19 -12.27 -12.57
CA GLU A 30 0.89 -11.82 -11.67
C GLU A 30 2.16 -11.41 -12.43
N GLN A 31 2.24 -11.71 -13.73
CA GLN A 31 3.41 -11.44 -14.55
C GLN A 31 3.33 -10.12 -15.33
N ASP A 32 2.14 -9.54 -15.46
CA ASP A 32 1.93 -8.26 -16.15
C ASP A 32 2.32 -7.05 -15.29
N ASP A 33 2.27 -7.16 -13.96
CA ASP A 33 2.61 -6.04 -13.06
C ASP A 33 4.12 -5.90 -12.84
N LYS A 34 4.87 -7.01 -12.91
CA LYS A 34 6.35 -7.01 -12.81
C LYS A 34 7.06 -6.49 -14.05
N ASN A 35 6.35 -6.34 -15.17
CA ASN A 35 6.91 -5.94 -16.46
C ASN A 35 6.66 -4.46 -16.81
N GLN A 36 6.15 -3.66 -15.86
CA GLN A 36 6.10 -2.21 -16.06
C GLN A 36 7.53 -1.62 -15.98
N PRO A 37 7.98 -0.86 -16.99
CA PRO A 37 9.34 -0.28 -17.01
C PRO A 37 9.62 0.68 -15.85
N GLY A 38 8.61 1.15 -15.11
CA GLY A 38 8.77 1.94 -13.89
C GLY A 38 9.02 1.11 -12.62
N PHE A 39 8.47 -0.10 -12.54
CA PHE A 39 8.55 -0.95 -11.34
C PHE A 39 9.98 -1.47 -11.10
N GLU A 40 10.65 -1.90 -12.17
CA GLU A 40 12.06 -2.32 -12.11
C GLU A 40 12.97 -1.15 -11.66
N ASN A 41 12.73 0.06 -12.16
CA ASN A 41 13.49 1.24 -11.77
C ASN A 41 13.28 1.62 -10.30
N TYR A 42 12.04 1.52 -9.79
CA TYR A 42 11.72 1.75 -8.39
C TYR A 42 12.41 0.73 -7.47
N MET A 43 12.37 -0.56 -7.81
CA MET A 43 13.05 -1.61 -7.04
C MET A 43 14.56 -1.42 -6.99
N GLU A 44 15.18 -1.05 -8.11
CA GLU A 44 16.62 -0.81 -8.18
C GLU A 44 17.04 0.43 -7.39
N TYR A 45 16.24 1.50 -7.42
CA TYR A 45 16.44 2.68 -6.56
C TYR A 45 16.32 2.32 -5.07
N HIS A 46 15.31 1.53 -4.68
CA HIS A 46 15.19 1.05 -3.30
C HIS A 46 16.40 0.20 -2.89
N ARG A 47 16.89 -0.68 -3.78
CA ARG A 47 18.11 -1.45 -3.53
C ARG A 47 19.30 -0.52 -3.28
N TYR A 48 19.47 0.51 -4.12
CA TYR A 48 20.51 1.51 -3.95
C TYR A 48 20.43 2.21 -2.58
N LEU A 49 19.25 2.73 -2.23
CA LEU A 49 19.02 3.37 -0.92
C LEU A 49 19.37 2.42 0.24
N SER A 50 18.92 1.16 0.16
CA SER A 50 19.20 0.15 1.18
C SER A 50 20.69 -0.16 1.29
N GLU A 51 21.42 -0.25 0.18
CA GLU A 51 22.87 -0.49 0.18
C GLU A 51 23.64 0.68 0.80
N VAL A 52 23.23 1.92 0.51
CA VAL A 52 23.82 3.14 1.12
C VAL A 52 23.61 3.13 2.64
N VAL A 53 22.37 2.90 3.09
CA VAL A 53 22.04 2.83 4.53
C VAL A 53 22.86 1.72 5.21
N GLN A 54 22.88 0.51 4.64
CA GLN A 54 23.63 -0.61 5.21
C GLN A 54 25.13 -0.33 5.29
N ALA A 55 25.70 0.34 4.29
CA ALA A 55 27.10 0.74 4.31
C ALA A 55 27.37 1.76 5.43
N LEU A 56 26.51 2.77 5.60
CA LEU A 56 26.62 3.77 6.65
C LEU A 56 26.48 3.17 8.06
N GLU A 57 25.50 2.28 8.27
CA GLU A 57 25.26 1.61 9.56
C GLU A 57 26.37 0.64 9.95
N SER A 58 27.15 0.15 8.98
CA SER A 58 28.30 -0.72 9.27
C SER A 58 29.40 0.00 10.06
N ASP A 59 29.47 1.32 9.97
CA ASP A 59 30.35 2.15 10.79
C ASP A 59 29.70 2.44 12.15
N GLN A 60 30.23 1.83 13.22
CA GLN A 60 29.67 1.95 14.56
C GLN A 60 29.72 3.36 15.14
N GLU A 61 30.65 4.20 14.71
CA GLU A 61 30.73 5.59 15.18
C GLU A 61 29.71 6.45 14.45
N PHE A 62 29.62 6.32 13.13
CA PHE A 62 28.58 6.98 12.34
C PHE A 62 27.18 6.53 12.79
N LYS A 63 26.96 5.23 12.98
CA LYS A 63 25.68 4.70 13.47
C LYS A 63 25.28 5.32 14.80
N LYS A 64 26.20 5.40 15.77
CA LYS A 64 25.92 6.04 17.07
C LYS A 64 25.67 7.54 16.97
N LYS A 65 26.27 8.21 15.98
CA LYS A 65 26.01 9.62 15.71
C LYS A 65 24.65 9.79 15.06
N LEU A 66 24.27 8.91 14.13
CA LEU A 66 22.94 8.87 13.54
C LEU A 66 21.87 8.60 14.62
N GLU A 67 22.08 7.61 15.49
CA GLU A 67 21.20 7.27 16.63
C GLU A 67 21.10 8.39 17.69
N LYS A 68 22.01 9.39 17.68
CA LYS A 68 22.04 10.47 18.68
C LYS A 68 21.91 11.87 18.10
N ALA A 69 21.93 11.99 16.78
CA ALA A 69 21.89 13.27 16.10
C ALA A 69 20.49 13.85 16.30
N PRO A 70 20.38 15.15 16.62
CA PRO A 70 19.09 15.80 16.63
C PRO A 70 18.54 15.79 15.20
N GLU A 71 17.28 15.41 15.06
CA GLU A 71 16.65 15.12 13.78
C GLU A 71 16.65 16.28 12.78
N GLU A 72 16.58 17.52 13.26
CA GLU A 72 16.74 18.71 12.41
C GLU A 72 18.03 18.63 11.57
N GLU A 73 19.09 18.01 12.11
CA GLU A 73 20.36 17.82 11.43
C GLU A 73 20.31 16.66 10.42
N ILE A 74 19.53 15.62 10.68
CA ILE A 74 19.31 14.52 9.73
C ILE A 74 18.54 15.06 8.52
N ARG A 75 17.43 15.77 8.77
CA ARG A 75 16.58 16.34 7.72
C ARG A 75 17.24 17.47 6.94
N SER A 76 17.96 18.38 7.60
CA SER A 76 18.69 19.44 6.89
C SER A 76 19.83 18.87 6.05
N GLY A 77 20.11 17.57 6.17
CA GLY A 77 21.24 16.91 5.55
C GLY A 77 22.56 17.30 6.20
N LYS A 78 22.55 17.89 7.40
CA LYS A 78 23.76 18.21 8.18
C LYS A 78 24.43 16.95 8.72
N ILE A 79 23.67 15.87 8.96
CA ILE A 79 24.25 14.54 9.23
C ILE A 79 25.18 14.08 8.11
N ALA A 80 24.97 14.55 6.88
CA ALA A 80 25.87 14.23 5.79
C ALA A 80 27.27 14.82 5.99
N ASP A 81 27.44 15.86 6.79
CA ASP A 81 28.75 16.42 7.11
C ASP A 81 29.58 15.42 7.97
N GLU A 82 28.93 14.51 8.70
CA GLU A 82 29.61 13.45 9.46
C GLU A 82 30.25 12.38 8.57
N LEU A 83 29.91 12.38 7.27
CA LEU A 83 30.50 11.48 6.27
C LEU A 83 32.02 11.70 6.10
N GLU A 84 32.54 12.86 6.50
CA GLU A 84 33.99 13.15 6.54
C GLU A 84 34.73 12.27 7.56
N PHE A 85 34.07 11.84 8.64
CA PHE A 85 34.67 11.09 9.74
C PHE A 85 34.46 9.57 9.61
N VAL A 86 33.67 9.14 8.62
CA VAL A 86 33.39 7.73 8.34
C VAL A 86 34.68 7.00 7.96
N SER A 87 34.80 5.75 8.40
CA SER A 87 35.98 4.93 8.09
C SER A 87 36.23 4.80 6.59
N HIS A 88 37.52 4.72 6.20
CA HIS A 88 37.93 4.61 4.80
C HIS A 88 37.26 3.41 4.08
N HIS A 89 37.04 2.31 4.79
CA HIS A 89 36.38 1.14 4.21
C HIS A 89 34.94 1.44 3.78
N VAL A 90 34.19 2.14 4.63
CA VAL A 90 32.81 2.54 4.32
C VAL A 90 32.78 3.61 3.23
N ARG A 91 33.69 4.60 3.25
CA ARG A 91 33.84 5.55 2.13
C ARG A 91 34.08 4.84 0.80
N THR A 92 35.01 3.88 0.77
CA THR A 92 35.29 3.07 -0.42
C THR A 92 34.05 2.29 -0.88
N LYS A 93 33.26 1.78 0.08
CA LYS A 93 32.04 1.03 -0.22
C LYS A 93 30.95 1.93 -0.80
N LEU A 94 30.76 3.13 -0.23
CA LEU A 94 29.81 4.13 -0.73
C LEU A 94 30.19 4.60 -2.14
N ASP A 95 31.49 4.82 -2.40
CA ASP A 95 31.99 5.17 -3.74
C ASP A 95 31.68 4.06 -4.76
N GLU A 96 31.86 2.80 -4.36
CA GLU A 96 31.51 1.65 -5.20
C GLU A 96 30.00 1.59 -5.48
N ILE A 97 29.17 1.75 -4.45
CA ILE A 97 27.70 1.75 -4.55
C ILE A 97 27.24 2.88 -5.50
N LYS A 98 27.75 4.10 -5.33
CA LYS A 98 27.46 5.24 -6.23
C LYS A 98 27.86 4.96 -7.66
N ARG A 99 29.05 4.41 -7.90
CA ARG A 99 29.53 4.11 -9.26
C ARG A 99 28.65 3.08 -9.95
N LEU A 100 28.24 2.03 -9.24
CA LEU A 100 27.33 1.01 -9.76
C LEU A 100 25.98 1.60 -10.13
N GLU A 101 25.44 2.47 -9.27
CA GLU A 101 24.17 3.14 -9.55
C GLU A 101 24.26 4.10 -10.73
N LEU A 102 25.31 4.93 -10.82
CA LEU A 102 25.50 5.80 -11.98
C LEU A 102 25.67 5.02 -13.29
N GLU A 103 26.34 3.88 -13.26
CA GLU A 103 26.46 3.01 -14.43
C GLU A 103 25.09 2.44 -14.85
N ARG A 104 24.27 2.00 -13.88
CA ARG A 104 22.87 1.58 -14.10
C ARG A 104 22.03 2.69 -14.71
N LEU A 105 22.06 3.89 -14.13
CA LEU A 105 21.32 5.06 -14.61
C LEU A 105 21.75 5.46 -16.03
N LYS A 106 23.05 5.36 -16.34
CA LYS A 106 23.59 5.60 -17.69
C LYS A 106 23.05 4.60 -18.70
N GLN A 107 23.01 3.31 -18.35
CA GLN A 107 22.42 2.28 -19.21
C GLN A 107 20.92 2.50 -19.45
N LEU A 108 20.18 2.95 -18.43
CA LEU A 108 18.77 3.30 -18.58
C LEU A 108 18.55 4.47 -19.54
N ILE A 109 19.37 5.52 -19.43
CA ILE A 109 19.32 6.67 -20.34
C ILE A 109 19.66 6.23 -21.77
N GLU A 110 20.72 5.44 -21.96
CA GLU A 110 21.10 4.89 -23.28
C GLU A 110 19.95 4.10 -23.90
N LYS A 111 19.34 3.18 -23.13
CA LYS A 111 18.18 2.40 -23.57
C LYS A 111 16.97 3.29 -23.90
N LYS A 112 16.74 4.35 -23.12
CA LYS A 112 15.65 5.31 -23.38
C LYS A 112 15.87 6.09 -24.68
N ILE A 113 17.10 6.54 -24.93
CA ILE A 113 17.48 7.25 -26.17
C ILE A 113 17.31 6.31 -27.38
N GLU A 114 17.72 5.05 -27.27
CA GLU A 114 17.53 4.05 -28.33
C GLU A 114 16.05 3.81 -28.65
N LEU A 115 15.18 3.82 -27.63
CA LEU A 115 13.75 3.56 -27.78
C LEU A 115 12.93 4.78 -28.22
N GLN A 116 13.27 6.00 -27.76
CA GLN A 116 12.45 7.21 -27.91
C GLN A 116 13.05 8.27 -28.84
N GLY A 117 14.29 8.11 -29.31
CA GLY A 117 14.99 9.09 -30.14
C GLY A 117 15.51 10.31 -29.36
N ASN A 118 16.03 11.31 -30.07
CA ASN A 118 16.69 12.52 -29.54
C ASN A 118 15.71 13.51 -28.87
N VAL A 119 15.07 13.10 -27.77
CA VAL A 119 14.36 14.01 -26.85
C VAL A 119 15.33 14.39 -25.74
N ASP A 120 15.39 15.67 -25.35
CA ASP A 120 16.22 16.16 -24.24
C ASP A 120 16.00 15.27 -22.99
N THR A 121 17.02 14.47 -22.66
CA THR A 121 16.99 13.44 -21.62
C THR A 121 17.50 13.96 -20.29
N GLU A 122 16.98 15.09 -19.81
CA GLU A 122 16.97 15.28 -18.35
C GLU A 122 15.87 14.38 -17.79
N ASP A 123 16.22 13.15 -17.41
CA ASP A 123 15.27 12.26 -16.74
C ASP A 123 15.00 12.79 -15.32
N PRO A 124 13.79 13.27 -15.00
CA PRO A 124 13.50 13.83 -13.68
C PRO A 124 13.63 12.80 -12.55
N THR A 125 13.63 11.51 -12.89
CA THR A 125 13.67 10.39 -11.94
C THR A 125 15.05 10.14 -11.33
N HIS A 126 16.12 10.69 -11.90
CA HIS A 126 17.51 10.39 -11.49
C HIS A 126 18.13 11.47 -10.57
N LYS A 127 17.32 12.27 -9.88
CA LYS A 127 17.78 13.45 -9.13
C LYS A 127 18.37 13.17 -7.73
N HIS A 128 18.52 11.90 -7.35
CA HIS A 128 19.04 11.52 -6.03
C HIS A 128 20.58 11.49 -5.96
N LEU A 129 21.30 11.74 -7.07
CA LEU A 129 22.76 11.73 -7.12
C LEU A 129 23.35 13.02 -7.71
N ASP A 130 24.60 13.30 -7.35
CA ASP A 130 25.43 14.26 -8.07
C ASP A 130 26.16 13.60 -9.25
N HIS A 131 25.71 13.95 -10.46
CA HIS A 131 26.30 13.49 -11.71
C HIS A 131 27.58 14.25 -12.09
N SER A 132 27.89 15.36 -11.42
CA SER A 132 29.11 16.12 -11.68
C SER A 132 30.37 15.42 -11.13
N ASN A 133 30.20 14.57 -10.11
CA ASN A 133 31.25 13.78 -9.50
C ASN A 133 30.90 12.28 -9.51
N PRO A 134 31.28 11.52 -10.54
CA PRO A 134 30.83 10.14 -10.71
C PRO A 134 31.59 9.09 -9.87
N HIS A 135 32.66 9.48 -9.16
CA HIS A 135 33.61 8.52 -8.59
C HIS A 135 33.64 8.51 -7.07
N THR A 136 33.14 9.55 -6.41
CA THR A 136 33.08 9.58 -4.95
C THR A 136 31.69 9.96 -4.48
N PHE A 137 31.21 9.25 -3.45
CA PHE A 137 29.97 9.54 -2.76
C PHE A 137 30.24 10.61 -1.71
N GLU A 138 29.74 11.82 -1.97
CA GLU A 138 29.98 13.00 -1.15
C GLU A 138 28.77 13.36 -0.29
N ILE A 139 29.00 14.30 0.61
CA ILE A 139 27.99 14.91 1.49
C ILE A 139 26.72 15.27 0.69
N GLU A 140 26.89 15.91 -0.46
CA GLU A 140 25.77 16.37 -1.30
C GLU A 140 24.95 15.21 -1.90
N ASP A 141 25.55 14.04 -2.12
CA ASP A 141 24.79 12.86 -2.56
C ASP A 141 23.86 12.37 -1.46
N LEU A 142 24.34 12.30 -0.21
CA LEU A 142 23.52 11.90 0.92
C LEU A 142 22.40 12.92 1.20
N LYS A 143 22.68 14.23 1.08
CA LYS A 143 21.65 15.27 1.18
C LYS A 143 20.55 15.11 0.12
N LYS A 144 20.93 14.89 -1.13
CA LYS A 144 19.98 14.65 -2.23
C LYS A 144 19.19 13.37 -2.03
N LEU A 145 19.82 12.31 -1.51
CA LEU A 145 19.16 11.05 -1.23
C LEU A 145 18.08 11.23 -0.16
N ILE A 146 18.39 11.88 0.96
CA ILE A 146 17.43 12.19 2.03
C ILE A 146 16.26 13.03 1.49
N ALA A 147 16.57 14.11 0.76
CA ALA A 147 15.54 14.97 0.17
C ALA A 147 14.64 14.21 -0.82
N LYS A 148 15.22 13.32 -1.63
CA LYS A 148 14.47 12.51 -2.59
C LYS A 148 13.56 11.50 -1.88
N THR A 149 14.03 10.84 -0.83
CA THR A 149 13.22 9.90 -0.05
C THR A 149 11.99 10.60 0.55
N GLN A 150 12.12 11.84 1.04
CA GLN A 150 10.97 12.62 1.53
C GLN A 150 9.98 12.98 0.42
N GLU A 151 10.47 13.37 -0.76
CA GLU A 151 9.61 13.62 -1.92
C GLU A 151 8.86 12.36 -2.35
N ASP A 152 9.52 11.20 -2.35
CA ASP A 152 8.93 9.93 -2.75
C ASP A 152 7.85 9.45 -1.78
N LEU A 153 8.04 9.64 -0.47
CA LEU A 153 6.99 9.34 0.52
C LEU A 153 5.76 10.22 0.30
N ALA A 154 5.95 11.52 0.08
CA ALA A 154 4.84 12.44 -0.16
C ALA A 154 4.09 12.13 -1.47
N GLU A 155 4.81 11.75 -2.53
CA GLU A 155 4.19 11.33 -3.79
C GLU A 155 3.48 9.97 -3.64
N ALA A 156 4.03 9.03 -2.87
CA ALA A 156 3.37 7.76 -2.56
C ALA A 156 2.04 7.99 -1.84
N ASP A 157 2.00 8.87 -0.85
CA ASP A 157 0.76 9.27 -0.16
C ASP A 157 -0.25 9.92 -1.10
N LYS A 158 0.22 10.75 -2.03
CA LYS A 158 -0.64 11.36 -3.06
C LYS A 158 -1.21 10.31 -4.03
N MET A 159 -0.38 9.43 -4.58
CA MET A 159 -0.82 8.37 -5.49
C MET A 159 -1.81 7.44 -4.80
N ARG A 160 -1.52 7.02 -3.56
CA ARG A 160 -2.42 6.21 -2.73
C ARG A 160 -3.80 6.85 -2.58
N ARG A 161 -3.89 8.16 -2.25
CA ARG A 161 -5.17 8.89 -2.18
C ARG A 161 -5.91 8.91 -3.52
N GLU A 162 -5.19 9.09 -4.62
CA GLU A 162 -5.78 9.09 -5.97
C GLU A 162 -6.33 7.70 -6.33
N GLU A 163 -5.55 6.64 -6.10
CA GLU A 163 -5.97 5.25 -6.32
C GLU A 163 -7.18 4.87 -5.46
N PHE A 164 -7.18 5.26 -4.19
CA PHE A 164 -8.32 5.02 -3.29
C PHE A 164 -9.56 5.79 -3.75
N LYS A 165 -9.40 7.04 -4.21
CA LYS A 165 -10.50 7.82 -4.78
C LYS A 165 -11.08 7.13 -6.03
N GLU A 166 -10.24 6.64 -6.93
CA GLU A 166 -10.70 5.89 -8.11
C GLU A 166 -11.42 4.59 -7.72
N TYR A 167 -10.92 3.88 -6.72
CA TYR A 167 -11.56 2.69 -6.16
C TYR A 167 -12.98 2.99 -5.66
N GLU A 168 -13.15 4.04 -4.85
CA GLU A 168 -14.43 4.45 -4.31
C GLU A 168 -15.41 4.95 -5.38
N LEU A 169 -14.91 5.69 -6.38
CA LEU A 169 -15.70 6.08 -7.55
C LEU A 169 -16.19 4.86 -8.35
N GLN A 170 -15.33 3.85 -8.55
CA GLN A 170 -15.69 2.61 -9.23
C GLN A 170 -16.74 1.81 -8.45
N LYS A 171 -16.57 1.69 -7.12
CA LYS A 171 -17.51 1.00 -6.22
C LYS A 171 -18.90 1.62 -6.30
N GLU A 172 -19.00 2.94 -6.22
CA GLU A 172 -20.28 3.65 -6.34
C GLU A 172 -20.87 3.55 -7.76
N PHE A 173 -20.05 3.62 -8.81
CA PHE A 173 -20.50 3.40 -10.19
C PHE A 173 -21.12 2.01 -10.38
N GLU A 174 -20.49 0.96 -9.84
CA GLU A 174 -21.02 -0.40 -9.90
C GLU A 174 -22.33 -0.56 -9.14
N LYS A 175 -22.44 0.06 -7.95
CA LYS A 175 -23.68 0.12 -7.19
C LYS A 175 -24.80 0.76 -8.00
N GLN A 176 -24.57 1.92 -8.60
CA GLN A 176 -25.56 2.59 -9.44
C GLN A 176 -25.92 1.78 -10.68
N LYS A 177 -24.94 1.13 -11.32
CA LYS A 177 -25.17 0.25 -12.46
C LYS A 177 -26.08 -0.92 -12.09
N LYS A 178 -25.81 -1.60 -10.96
CA LYS A 178 -26.64 -2.71 -10.45
C LYS A 178 -28.07 -2.23 -10.22
N LEU A 179 -28.26 -1.08 -9.56
CA LEU A 179 -29.58 -0.51 -9.33
C LEU A 179 -30.32 -0.16 -10.63
N ASN A 180 -29.61 0.37 -11.63
CA ASN A 180 -30.18 0.77 -12.91
C ASN A 180 -30.51 -0.41 -13.84
N THR A 181 -29.80 -1.53 -13.73
CA THR A 181 -30.10 -2.76 -14.49
C THR A 181 -31.19 -3.61 -13.85
N SER A 182 -31.50 -3.38 -12.57
CA SER A 182 -32.52 -4.11 -11.81
C SER A 182 -33.91 -3.50 -12.02
N ASN A 183 -34.97 -4.33 -12.00
CA ASN A 183 -36.33 -3.86 -12.25
C ASN A 183 -37.29 -4.27 -11.11
N GLY A 184 -38.29 -3.42 -10.84
CA GLY A 184 -39.41 -3.75 -9.93
C GLY A 184 -38.94 -4.16 -8.52
N GLU A 185 -39.45 -5.29 -8.03
CA GLU A 185 -39.16 -5.83 -6.69
C GLU A 185 -37.66 -6.12 -6.45
N GLU A 186 -36.91 -6.48 -7.49
CA GLU A 186 -35.47 -6.76 -7.37
C GLU A 186 -34.69 -5.48 -7.04
N ARG A 187 -35.06 -4.36 -7.67
CA ARG A 187 -34.44 -3.06 -7.41
C ARG A 187 -34.70 -2.61 -5.97
N GLU A 188 -35.95 -2.70 -5.51
CA GLU A 188 -36.32 -2.31 -4.13
C GLU A 188 -35.57 -3.16 -3.09
N LYS A 189 -35.43 -4.47 -3.35
CA LYS A 189 -34.66 -5.37 -2.48
C LYS A 189 -33.18 -4.97 -2.42
N LEU A 190 -32.56 -4.67 -3.56
CA LEU A 190 -31.15 -4.24 -3.62
C LEU A 190 -30.93 -2.88 -2.94
N GLU A 191 -31.82 -1.91 -3.16
CA GLU A 191 -31.77 -0.61 -2.47
C GLU A 191 -31.84 -0.78 -0.96
N LYS A 192 -32.73 -1.67 -0.48
CA LYS A 192 -32.85 -1.99 0.94
C LYS A 192 -31.60 -2.69 1.48
N GLU A 193 -31.03 -3.63 0.74
CA GLU A 193 -29.81 -4.35 1.13
C GLU A 193 -28.61 -3.40 1.24
N PHE A 194 -28.40 -2.51 0.27
CA PHE A 194 -27.33 -1.51 0.34
C PHE A 194 -27.52 -0.54 1.51
N LYS A 195 -28.75 -0.07 1.74
CA LYS A 195 -29.04 0.84 2.86
C LYS A 195 -28.82 0.15 4.21
N GLU A 196 -29.22 -1.11 4.34
CA GLU A 196 -28.98 -1.91 5.55
C GLU A 196 -27.48 -2.15 5.78
N GLN A 197 -26.69 -2.39 4.73
CA GLN A 197 -25.23 -2.51 4.85
C GLN A 197 -24.59 -1.20 5.28
N GLU A 198 -24.95 -0.07 4.66
CA GLU A 198 -24.45 1.26 5.05
C GLU A 198 -24.84 1.63 6.49
N GLU A 199 -26.07 1.34 6.90
CA GLU A 199 -26.53 1.59 8.27
C GLU A 199 -25.83 0.71 9.29
N LYS A 200 -25.53 -0.56 8.96
CA LYS A 200 -24.75 -1.45 9.82
C LYS A 200 -23.32 -0.97 9.97
N HIS A 201 -22.67 -0.61 8.87
CA HIS A 201 -21.31 -0.11 8.89
C HIS A 201 -21.19 1.17 9.72
N ARG A 202 -22.12 2.13 9.54
CA ARG A 202 -22.22 3.37 10.35
C ARG A 202 -22.52 3.14 11.83
N ASN A 203 -23.02 1.97 12.20
CA ASN A 203 -23.37 1.65 13.58
C ASN A 203 -22.17 1.04 14.31
N HIS A 204 -21.15 1.87 14.50
CA HIS A 204 -19.95 1.56 15.28
C HIS A 204 -19.83 2.46 16.51
N GLU A 205 -18.91 2.09 17.41
CA GLU A 205 -18.52 2.99 18.50
C GLU A 205 -17.79 4.20 17.93
N LYS A 206 -17.99 5.38 18.53
CA LYS A 206 -17.33 6.60 18.06
C LYS A 206 -15.82 6.44 18.14
N LEU A 207 -15.16 6.78 17.04
CA LEU A 207 -13.71 6.74 16.97
C LEU A 207 -13.11 7.97 17.63
N HIS A 208 -12.01 7.80 18.34
CA HIS A 208 -11.21 8.88 18.90
C HIS A 208 -10.32 9.53 17.83
N GLU A 209 -10.02 10.82 17.99
CA GLU A 209 -9.02 11.47 17.16
C GLU A 209 -7.62 10.84 17.36
N PRO A 210 -6.90 10.53 16.27
CA PRO A 210 -5.62 9.85 16.37
C PRO A 210 -4.58 10.76 17.04
N GLY A 211 -3.78 10.20 17.96
CA GLY A 211 -2.75 10.92 18.70
C GLY A 211 -3.27 11.78 19.86
N HIS A 212 -4.59 11.87 20.07
CA HIS A 212 -5.16 12.59 21.21
C HIS A 212 -5.22 11.73 22.46
N LYS A 213 -5.39 12.39 23.63
CA LYS A 213 -5.30 11.72 24.92
C LYS A 213 -6.23 10.50 25.05
N ALA A 214 -7.47 10.61 24.59
CA ALA A 214 -8.44 9.53 24.70
C ALA A 214 -7.96 8.26 23.97
N GLN A 215 -7.51 8.41 22.73
CA GLN A 215 -6.95 7.30 21.94
C GLN A 215 -5.69 6.71 22.58
N LEU A 216 -4.76 7.53 23.06
CA LEU A 216 -3.53 7.04 23.69
C LEU A 216 -3.79 6.35 25.04
N GLU A 217 -4.74 6.85 25.83
CA GLU A 217 -5.15 6.23 27.09
C GLU A 217 -5.85 4.89 26.86
N GLU A 218 -6.64 4.76 25.79
CA GLU A 218 -7.25 3.49 25.41
C GLU A 218 -6.20 2.47 24.99
N VAL A 219 -5.25 2.84 24.14
CA VAL A 219 -4.12 1.96 23.79
C VAL A 219 -3.37 1.53 25.06
N TRP A 220 -3.08 2.46 25.97
CA TRP A 220 -2.40 2.16 27.23
C TRP A 220 -3.17 1.17 28.10
N GLN A 221 -4.49 1.30 28.21
CA GLN A 221 -5.30 0.45 29.07
C GLN A 221 -5.63 -0.89 28.42
N GLU A 222 -5.99 -0.88 27.14
CA GLU A 222 -6.53 -2.04 26.43
C GLU A 222 -5.49 -2.82 25.63
N GLN A 223 -4.56 -2.12 24.97
CA GLN A 223 -3.50 -2.78 24.20
C GLN A 223 -2.33 -3.17 25.11
N ASP A 224 -1.86 -2.22 25.93
CA ASP A 224 -0.69 -2.43 26.80
C ASP A 224 -1.04 -3.07 28.14
N GLN A 225 -2.34 -3.19 28.45
CA GLN A 225 -2.85 -3.78 29.71
C GLN A 225 -2.33 -3.08 30.97
N MET A 226 -2.04 -1.76 30.86
CA MET A 226 -1.48 -0.97 31.94
C MET A 226 -2.56 -0.50 32.91
N GLN A 227 -2.34 -0.75 34.20
CA GLN A 227 -3.28 -0.40 35.29
C GLN A 227 -2.93 0.93 35.98
N GLN A 228 -1.75 1.47 35.68
CA GLN A 228 -1.28 2.74 36.24
C GLN A 228 -1.79 3.92 35.39
N GLU A 229 -1.78 5.12 35.97
CA GLU A 229 -2.09 6.34 35.22
C GLU A 229 -1.17 6.49 34.01
N PHE A 230 -1.71 7.08 32.94
CA PHE A 230 -1.00 7.30 31.68
C PHE A 230 0.29 8.10 31.91
N ASP A 231 1.42 7.50 31.54
CA ASP A 231 2.73 8.16 31.57
C ASP A 231 3.25 8.30 30.13
N PRO A 232 3.27 9.52 29.56
CA PRO A 232 3.74 9.75 28.19
C PRO A 232 5.13 9.18 27.93
N LYS A 233 6.02 9.24 28.92
CA LYS A 233 7.39 8.73 28.76
C LYS A 233 7.42 7.23 28.60
N THR A 234 6.74 6.50 29.48
CA THR A 234 6.67 5.05 29.39
C THR A 234 5.90 4.63 28.13
N PHE A 235 4.82 5.34 27.77
CA PHE A 235 4.06 5.08 26.56
C PHE A 235 4.95 5.19 25.30
N PHE A 236 5.74 6.27 25.21
CA PHE A 236 6.67 6.48 24.09
C PHE A 236 7.66 5.32 23.94
N LEU A 237 8.37 4.99 25.02
CA LEU A 237 9.38 3.94 25.04
C LEU A 237 8.80 2.54 24.83
N LEU A 238 7.53 2.32 25.17
CA LEU A 238 6.88 1.03 25.01
C LEU A 238 6.55 0.73 23.54
N HIS A 239 6.26 1.76 22.75
CA HIS A 239 5.88 1.63 21.34
C HIS A 239 7.03 1.91 20.36
N ASP A 240 8.18 2.36 20.86
CA ASP A 240 9.46 2.34 20.14
C ASP A 240 9.99 0.89 20.10
N MET A 241 9.61 0.16 19.04
CA MET A 241 9.79 -1.28 18.92
C MET A 241 11.25 -1.67 18.69
N ASP A 242 12.01 -0.83 17.99
CA ASP A 242 13.43 -1.06 17.72
C ASP A 242 14.37 -0.33 18.71
N SER A 243 13.80 0.47 19.63
CA SER A 243 14.51 1.23 20.65
C SER A 243 15.47 2.27 20.08
N ASN A 244 15.14 2.84 18.93
CA ASN A 244 15.94 3.87 18.26
C ASN A 244 15.64 5.29 18.78
N GLY A 245 14.62 5.45 19.62
CA GLY A 245 14.20 6.72 20.21
C GLY A 245 13.23 7.55 19.35
N LEU A 246 12.73 6.98 18.26
CA LEU A 246 11.85 7.58 17.26
C LEU A 246 10.66 6.65 17.02
N TRP A 247 9.52 7.21 16.64
CA TRP A 247 8.43 6.43 16.06
C TRP A 247 8.39 6.60 14.56
N ASP A 248 8.50 5.49 13.84
CA ASP A 248 8.26 5.43 12.40
C ASP A 248 6.75 5.35 12.07
N GLN A 249 6.46 5.36 10.77
CA GLN A 249 5.08 5.28 10.29
C GLN A 249 4.33 4.01 10.73
N ASN A 250 5.02 2.88 10.89
CA ASN A 250 4.42 1.61 11.26
C ASN A 250 4.15 1.54 12.77
N GLU A 251 5.06 2.07 13.58
CA GLU A 251 4.89 2.19 15.03
C GLU A 251 3.70 3.08 15.37
N VAL A 252 3.57 4.23 14.68
CA VAL A 252 2.38 5.08 14.79
C VAL A 252 1.12 4.36 14.35
N LYS A 253 1.15 3.66 13.20
CA LYS A 253 -0.02 2.91 12.71
C LYS A 253 -0.48 1.79 13.65
N ALA A 254 0.45 1.18 14.40
CA ALA A 254 0.11 0.14 15.36
C ALA A 254 -0.80 0.66 16.49
N LEU A 255 -0.75 1.97 16.80
CA LEU A 255 -1.61 2.61 17.80
C LEU A 255 -3.09 2.66 17.36
N PHE A 256 -3.37 2.58 16.06
CA PHE A 256 -4.73 2.73 15.54
C PHE A 256 -5.47 1.40 15.38
N LEU A 257 -4.79 0.26 15.55
CA LEU A 257 -5.38 -1.04 15.26
C LEU A 257 -6.64 -1.30 16.08
N LYS A 258 -6.60 -1.02 17.39
CA LYS A 258 -7.76 -1.16 18.28
C LYS A 258 -8.88 -0.19 17.94
N GLU A 259 -8.53 1.04 17.61
CA GLU A 259 -9.48 2.06 17.19
C GLU A 259 -10.24 1.61 15.93
N LEU A 260 -9.52 1.13 14.92
CA LEU A 260 -10.09 0.67 13.66
C LEU A 260 -10.93 -0.61 13.80
N ASP A 261 -10.60 -1.48 14.75
CA ASP A 261 -11.38 -2.70 15.02
C ASP A 261 -12.80 -2.40 15.55
N LYS A 262 -13.06 -1.18 16.06
CA LYS A 262 -14.41 -0.72 16.43
C LYS A 262 -15.32 -0.56 15.21
N MET A 263 -14.75 -0.16 14.07
CA MET A 263 -15.46 0.18 12.84
C MET A 263 -15.39 -0.93 11.78
N TYR A 264 -14.26 -1.64 11.68
CA TYR A 264 -14.01 -2.63 10.64
C TYR A 264 -13.75 -4.02 11.23
N GLN A 265 -14.73 -4.90 11.13
CA GLN A 265 -14.69 -6.28 11.60
C GLN A 265 -14.31 -7.25 10.48
N GLN A 266 -13.34 -8.13 10.75
CA GLN A 266 -12.89 -9.10 9.78
C GLN A 266 -14.01 -10.07 9.38
N GLY A 267 -14.36 -10.09 8.08
CA GLY A 267 -15.34 -11.01 7.52
C GLY A 267 -16.79 -10.51 7.56
N ALA A 268 -17.03 -9.30 8.07
CA ALA A 268 -18.31 -8.62 7.90
C ALA A 268 -18.46 -8.20 6.42
N PRO A 269 -19.57 -8.56 5.74
CA PRO A 269 -19.76 -8.23 4.33
C PRO A 269 -19.95 -6.73 4.07
N GLU A 270 -20.35 -5.96 5.08
CA GLU A 270 -20.45 -4.50 5.06
C GLU A 270 -19.10 -3.78 5.15
N ASP A 271 -18.06 -4.45 5.66
CA ASP A 271 -16.78 -3.81 5.96
C ASP A 271 -15.76 -4.03 4.85
N ASP A 272 -15.22 -2.93 4.35
CA ASP A 272 -14.23 -2.93 3.29
C ASP A 272 -12.82 -2.86 3.85
N ILE A 273 -12.02 -3.89 3.57
CA ILE A 273 -10.61 -3.96 4.01
C ILE A 273 -9.80 -2.82 3.39
N ARG A 274 -10.14 -2.36 2.18
CA ARG A 274 -9.44 -1.23 1.55
C ARG A 274 -9.74 0.08 2.25
N GLU A 275 -10.99 0.31 2.66
CA GLU A 275 -11.36 1.46 3.49
C GLU A 275 -10.63 1.41 4.83
N ARG A 276 -10.56 0.25 5.50
CA ARG A 276 -9.79 0.10 6.75
C ARG A 276 -8.33 0.50 6.60
N ILE A 277 -7.69 0.10 5.49
CA ILE A 277 -6.29 0.44 5.21
C ILE A 277 -6.15 1.94 4.93
N GLU A 278 -7.04 2.51 4.12
CA GLU A 278 -7.04 3.94 3.86
C GLU A 278 -7.25 4.75 5.15
N GLU A 279 -8.19 4.34 5.99
CA GLU A 279 -8.50 4.99 7.26
C GLU A 279 -7.27 5.03 8.18
N MET A 280 -6.55 3.92 8.27
CA MET A 280 -5.28 3.83 8.99
C MET A 280 -4.24 4.82 8.46
N GLU A 281 -4.14 4.98 7.13
CA GLU A 281 -3.21 5.93 6.51
C GLU A 281 -3.67 7.39 6.68
N ARG A 282 -4.98 7.68 6.68
CA ARG A 282 -5.53 9.01 7.03
C ARG A 282 -5.22 9.39 8.48
N MET A 283 -5.38 8.45 9.40
CA MET A 283 -5.01 8.64 10.81
C MET A 283 -3.51 8.91 10.94
N ARG A 284 -2.67 8.11 10.26
CA ARG A 284 -1.22 8.32 10.22
C ARG A 284 -0.87 9.72 9.70
N GLU A 285 -1.37 10.10 8.53
CA GLU A 285 -1.09 11.43 7.94
C GLU A 285 -1.49 12.57 8.88
N THR A 286 -2.61 12.42 9.60
CA THR A 286 -3.07 13.42 10.56
C THR A 286 -2.09 13.57 11.71
N VAL A 287 -1.65 12.47 12.32
CA VAL A 287 -0.67 12.50 13.41
C VAL A 287 0.65 13.12 12.95
N PHE A 288 1.21 12.68 11.82
CA PHE A 288 2.46 13.27 11.31
C PHE A 288 2.29 14.75 10.96
N LYS A 289 1.15 15.16 10.41
CA LYS A 289 0.91 16.58 10.12
C LYS A 289 0.88 17.46 11.38
N GLU A 290 0.46 16.90 12.52
CA GLU A 290 0.25 17.65 13.76
C GLU A 290 1.41 17.56 14.75
N VAL A 291 2.15 16.46 14.73
CA VAL A 291 3.17 16.12 15.73
C VAL A 291 4.57 16.29 15.16
N ASP A 292 4.82 15.72 13.98
CA ASP A 292 6.09 15.79 13.25
C ASP A 292 6.28 17.23 12.71
N SER A 293 6.78 18.06 13.62
CA SER A 293 6.94 19.50 13.45
C SER A 293 8.10 19.78 12.52
N ASN A 294 9.13 18.92 12.62
CA ASN A 294 10.32 19.00 11.82
C ASN A 294 10.11 18.40 10.42
N ARG A 295 9.02 17.68 10.13
CA ARG A 295 8.64 16.98 8.88
C ARG A 295 9.67 16.01 8.32
N ASP A 296 10.32 15.23 9.17
CA ASP A 296 11.29 14.23 8.77
C ASP A 296 10.69 12.84 8.51
N GLY A 297 9.41 12.63 8.84
CA GLY A 297 8.72 11.36 8.69
C GLY A 297 8.87 10.41 9.87
N PHE A 298 9.39 10.90 11.00
CA PHE A 298 9.46 10.24 12.30
C PHE A 298 8.83 11.14 13.38
N ILE A 299 8.58 10.58 14.56
CA ILE A 299 8.14 11.35 15.74
C ILE A 299 9.12 11.08 16.87
N ASP A 300 9.79 12.13 17.33
CA ASP A 300 10.69 12.02 18.47
C ASP A 300 9.97 12.20 19.80
N TYR A 301 10.72 11.95 20.88
CA TYR A 301 10.18 12.09 22.22
C TYR A 301 9.81 13.55 22.55
N GLN A 302 10.51 14.56 22.00
CA GLN A 302 10.21 15.96 22.29
C GLN A 302 8.93 16.44 21.59
N GLU A 303 8.72 16.05 20.34
CA GLU A 303 7.54 16.29 19.52
C GLU A 303 6.32 15.61 20.14
N PHE A 304 6.44 14.33 20.48
CA PHE A 304 5.40 13.60 21.21
C PHE A 304 5.06 14.30 22.54
N LEU A 305 6.09 14.64 23.33
CA LEU A 305 5.87 15.32 24.61
C LEU A 305 5.28 16.74 24.42
N ALA A 306 5.65 17.44 23.35
CA ALA A 306 5.08 18.73 23.00
C ALA A 306 3.59 18.61 22.67
N GLN A 307 3.19 17.57 21.93
CA GLN A 307 1.78 17.26 21.66
C GLN A 307 0.98 17.09 22.94
N THR A 308 1.46 16.27 23.89
CA THR A 308 0.75 16.03 25.17
C THR A 308 0.56 17.28 26.05
N LYS A 309 1.30 18.36 25.77
CA LYS A 309 1.23 19.63 26.49
C LYS A 309 0.34 20.67 25.81
N ARG A 310 -0.17 20.39 24.61
CA ARG A 310 -1.07 21.31 23.91
C ARG A 310 -2.41 21.39 24.65
N GLN A 311 -3.12 22.50 24.46
CA GLN A 311 -4.42 22.73 25.13
C GLN A 311 -5.50 21.79 24.59
N ASP A 312 -5.45 21.54 23.27
CA ASP A 312 -6.35 20.66 22.52
C ASP A 312 -6.08 19.17 22.74
N PHE A 313 -4.96 18.77 23.35
CA PHE A 313 -4.64 17.35 23.58
C PHE A 313 -5.72 16.57 24.34
N ASN A 314 -6.45 17.24 25.24
CA ASN A 314 -7.54 16.64 26.01
C ASN A 314 -8.92 16.80 25.35
N GLU A 315 -8.99 17.56 24.25
CA GLU A 315 -10.21 17.77 23.49
C GLU A 315 -10.28 16.71 22.41
N ASP A 316 -11.27 15.83 22.48
CA ASP A 316 -11.53 14.81 21.46
C ASP A 316 -12.87 15.14 20.81
N HIS A 317 -12.84 15.56 19.55
CA HIS A 317 -14.06 15.80 18.77
C HIS A 317 -14.53 14.55 18.02
N GLY A 318 -13.78 13.46 18.15
CA GLY A 318 -14.00 12.21 17.45
C GLY A 318 -13.45 12.24 16.02
N TRP A 319 -13.13 11.06 15.51
CA TRP A 319 -12.63 10.89 14.17
C TRP A 319 -13.77 10.64 13.17
N ASN A 320 -13.78 11.45 12.10
CA ASN A 320 -14.76 11.31 11.02
C ASN A 320 -14.22 10.32 9.97
N GLY A 321 -14.76 9.10 10.02
CA GLY A 321 -14.41 8.01 9.11
C GLY A 321 -14.87 8.22 7.68
N LEU A 322 -14.45 7.31 6.80
CA LEU A 322 -14.82 7.27 5.39
C LEU A 322 -16.32 7.01 5.15
N ASP A 323 -17.02 6.47 6.15
CA ASP A 323 -18.47 6.29 6.14
C ASP A 323 -19.23 7.64 6.16
N GLU A 324 -18.64 8.66 6.78
CA GLU A 324 -19.14 10.04 6.83
C GLU A 324 -18.52 10.93 5.75
N GLN A 325 -17.23 10.73 5.44
CA GLN A 325 -16.46 11.56 4.51
C GLN A 325 -16.03 10.79 3.26
N LYS A 326 -16.71 11.07 2.14
CA LYS A 326 -16.33 10.50 0.85
C LYS A 326 -15.03 11.13 0.32
N PRO A 327 -14.13 10.36 -0.31
CA PRO A 327 -12.89 10.89 -0.90
C PRO A 327 -13.10 11.59 -2.24
N TYR A 328 -14.34 11.69 -2.72
CA TYR A 328 -14.72 12.32 -3.98
C TYR A 328 -15.93 13.25 -3.81
N THR A 329 -16.03 14.21 -4.72
CA THR A 329 -17.19 15.11 -4.85
C THR A 329 -18.29 14.51 -5.73
N ASP A 330 -19.52 15.00 -5.58
CA ASP A 330 -20.63 14.58 -6.43
C ASP A 330 -20.34 14.89 -7.92
N GLU A 331 -19.66 16.00 -8.19
CA GLU A 331 -19.21 16.38 -9.53
C GLU A 331 -18.22 15.36 -10.13
N GLU A 332 -17.22 14.93 -9.37
CA GLU A 332 -16.26 13.91 -9.80
C GLU A 332 -16.95 12.57 -10.09
N LEU A 333 -17.94 12.18 -9.29
CA LEU A 333 -18.73 10.99 -9.53
C LEU A 333 -19.53 11.08 -10.84
N GLN A 334 -20.17 12.22 -11.10
CA GLN A 334 -20.90 12.43 -12.36
C GLN A 334 -19.98 12.40 -13.57
N GLU A 335 -18.79 12.99 -13.48
CA GLU A 335 -17.77 12.94 -14.53
C GLU A 335 -17.30 11.50 -14.77
N TYR A 336 -17.03 10.75 -13.69
CA TYR A 336 -16.64 9.35 -13.75
C TYR A 336 -17.69 8.48 -14.46
N ILE A 337 -18.96 8.62 -14.08
CA ILE A 337 -20.10 7.92 -14.71
C ILE A 337 -20.18 8.29 -16.19
N SER A 338 -20.09 9.58 -16.52
CA SER A 338 -20.20 10.07 -17.91
C SER A 338 -19.09 9.50 -18.79
N ARG A 339 -17.85 9.49 -18.30
CA ARG A 339 -16.68 8.93 -19.00
C ARG A 339 -16.87 7.44 -19.28
N HIS A 340 -17.33 6.67 -18.30
CA HIS A 340 -17.58 5.23 -18.46
C HIS A 340 -18.71 4.95 -19.45
N GLN A 341 -19.80 5.72 -19.41
CA GLN A 341 -20.90 5.57 -20.38
C GLN A 341 -20.45 5.86 -21.82
N GLN A 342 -19.61 6.89 -22.03
CA GLN A 342 -19.04 7.21 -23.34
C GLN A 342 -18.13 6.09 -23.87
N GLN A 343 -17.28 5.52 -23.01
CA GLN A 343 -16.43 4.38 -23.39
C GLN A 343 -17.26 3.14 -23.77
N PHE A 344 -18.36 2.87 -23.07
CA PHE A 344 -19.30 1.81 -23.41
C PHE A 344 -20.00 2.04 -24.76
N GLN A 345 -20.32 3.29 -25.11
CA GLN A 345 -20.93 3.62 -26.40
C GLN A 345 -19.95 3.50 -27.57
N GLN A 346 -18.67 3.82 -27.37
CA GLN A 346 -17.65 3.70 -28.43
C GLN A 346 -17.26 2.24 -28.75
N HIS A 347 -17.45 1.30 -27.81
CA HIS A 347 -17.11 -0.12 -28.00
C HIS A 347 -18.31 -1.02 -28.38
N GLN A 348 -19.47 -0.45 -28.71
CA GLN A 348 -20.54 -1.21 -29.35
C GLN A 348 -20.09 -1.60 -30.77
N PRO A 349 -20.01 -2.89 -31.16
CA PRO A 349 -19.82 -3.23 -32.55
C PRO A 349 -21.01 -2.66 -33.31
N VAL A 350 -20.73 -1.82 -34.30
CA VAL A 350 -21.73 -1.28 -35.23
C VAL A 350 -22.41 -2.48 -35.88
N GLN A 351 -23.56 -2.90 -35.36
CA GLN A 351 -24.45 -3.78 -36.10
C GLN A 351 -24.93 -2.96 -37.29
N TYR A 352 -24.31 -3.20 -38.44
CA TYR A 352 -24.82 -2.77 -39.73
C TYR A 352 -26.22 -3.36 -39.91
N GLY A 353 -27.24 -2.60 -39.50
CA GLY A 353 -28.63 -2.89 -39.80
C GLY A 353 -28.80 -2.80 -41.31
N GLY A 354 -28.86 -3.96 -41.96
CA GLY A 354 -29.10 -4.08 -43.39
C GLY A 354 -30.44 -3.44 -43.77
N HIS A 355 -30.37 -2.36 -44.54
CA HIS A 355 -31.53 -1.87 -45.30
C HIS A 355 -31.83 -2.85 -46.43
N VAL A 356 -32.97 -3.53 -46.36
CA VAL A 356 -33.55 -4.26 -47.50
C VAL A 356 -34.68 -3.41 -48.10
N PRO A 357 -34.59 -2.98 -49.38
CA PRO A 357 -35.65 -2.21 -50.03
C PRO A 357 -36.90 -3.06 -50.31
N PRO A 358 -38.12 -2.48 -50.35
CA PRO A 358 -39.35 -3.24 -50.49
C PRO A 358 -39.59 -3.67 -51.95
N GLY A 359 -39.55 -4.98 -52.21
CA GLY A 359 -40.00 -5.59 -53.46
C GLY A 359 -39.46 -7.01 -53.62
N TYR A 360 -40.28 -7.89 -54.20
CA TYR A 360 -40.06 -9.32 -54.51
C TYR A 360 -40.52 -10.33 -53.44
N HIS A 361 -41.73 -10.85 -53.65
CA HIS A 361 -42.15 -12.16 -53.17
C HIS A 361 -41.61 -13.25 -54.10
N GLN A 362 -40.93 -14.29 -53.57
CA GLN A 362 -41.09 -15.67 -54.05
C GLN A 362 -40.56 -16.72 -53.06
N ASN A 363 -41.49 -17.57 -52.61
CA ASN A 363 -41.41 -18.96 -52.11
C ASN A 363 -40.08 -19.58 -51.64
N LEU A 364 -40.07 -20.13 -50.40
CA LEU A 364 -39.76 -21.54 -50.00
C LEU A 364 -39.73 -21.68 -48.43
N PRO A 365 -39.80 -22.89 -47.83
CA PRO A 365 -40.70 -23.23 -46.70
C PRO A 365 -39.94 -23.47 -45.36
N PRO A 366 -40.47 -24.14 -44.30
CA PRO A 366 -40.73 -23.49 -43.02
C PRO A 366 -39.92 -24.00 -41.80
N GLN A 367 -39.88 -23.15 -40.77
CA GLN A 367 -39.68 -23.42 -39.33
C GLN A 367 -38.34 -23.95 -38.79
N ALA A 368 -37.79 -23.21 -37.83
CA ALA A 368 -37.66 -23.69 -36.45
C ALA A 368 -37.68 -22.50 -35.48
N GLN A 369 -38.74 -22.37 -34.69
CA GLN A 369 -38.78 -21.52 -33.50
C GLN A 369 -37.84 -22.11 -32.44
N PHE A 370 -36.95 -21.29 -31.87
CA PHE A 370 -36.31 -21.59 -30.59
C PHE A 370 -36.89 -20.69 -29.51
N HIS A 371 -37.42 -21.35 -28.47
CA HIS A 371 -37.95 -20.73 -27.25
C HIS A 371 -36.82 -20.23 -26.34
N PRO A 372 -37.04 -19.16 -25.56
CA PRO A 372 -36.07 -18.65 -24.59
C PRO A 372 -36.20 -19.42 -23.27
N GLY A 373 -35.10 -20.00 -22.79
CA GLY A 373 -35.07 -20.66 -21.49
C GLY A 373 -33.83 -21.51 -21.26
N GLN A 374 -32.66 -20.88 -21.13
CA GLN A 374 -31.52 -21.46 -20.40
C GLN A 374 -30.71 -20.35 -19.73
N ILE A 375 -30.56 -20.46 -18.41
CA ILE A 375 -29.69 -19.68 -17.55
C ILE A 375 -28.27 -20.26 -17.68
N PRO A 376 -27.23 -19.50 -18.04
CA PRO A 376 -25.86 -19.96 -17.87
C PRO A 376 -25.47 -19.84 -16.39
N GLN A 377 -25.25 -20.98 -15.73
CA GLN A 377 -24.57 -21.00 -14.44
C GLN A 377 -23.08 -20.70 -14.63
N HIS A 378 -22.58 -19.70 -13.90
CA HIS A 378 -21.16 -19.48 -13.71
C HIS A 378 -20.69 -20.20 -12.43
N PRO A 379 -19.51 -20.88 -12.45
CA PRO A 379 -18.99 -21.58 -11.28
C PRO A 379 -18.43 -20.60 -10.23
N PRO A 380 -18.41 -21.00 -8.94
CA PRO A 380 -17.95 -20.15 -7.84
C PRO A 380 -16.45 -19.89 -7.93
N GLN A 381 -16.07 -18.61 -7.85
CA GLN A 381 -14.69 -18.16 -7.86
C GLN A 381 -14.08 -18.37 -6.47
N GLN A 382 -13.07 -19.24 -6.38
CA GLN A 382 -12.32 -19.52 -5.16
C GLN A 382 -11.35 -18.37 -4.86
N VAL A 383 -11.35 -17.94 -3.59
CA VAL A 383 -10.42 -16.98 -3.01
C VAL A 383 -9.05 -17.66 -2.81
N PRO A 384 -7.91 -17.10 -3.23
CA PRO A 384 -6.60 -17.66 -2.92
C PRO A 384 -6.26 -17.41 -1.45
N SER A 385 -5.97 -18.48 -0.71
CA SER A 385 -5.45 -18.39 0.67
C SER A 385 -3.97 -17.98 0.65
N GLY A 386 -3.68 -16.78 1.16
CA GLY A 386 -2.34 -16.27 1.46
C GLY A 386 -2.13 -16.16 2.96
N VAL A 387 -0.97 -16.63 3.41
CA VAL A 387 -0.57 -17.02 4.77
C VAL A 387 -0.45 -15.82 5.73
N TYR A 388 -1.25 -15.81 6.80
CA TYR A 388 -0.91 -15.15 8.07
C TYR A 388 -0.72 -16.22 9.15
N GLY A 389 0.40 -16.11 9.87
CA GLY A 389 0.78 -17.03 10.93
C GLY A 389 -0.24 -17.03 12.07
N THR A 390 -0.70 -18.22 12.41
CA THR A 390 -1.54 -18.48 13.58
C THR A 390 -0.76 -18.23 14.87
N LEU A 391 -1.10 -17.20 15.63
CA LEU A 391 -0.86 -17.16 17.06
C LEU A 391 -1.96 -17.96 17.75
N GLN A 392 -1.58 -19.13 18.24
CA GLN A 392 -2.46 -20.05 18.95
C GLN A 392 -2.70 -19.52 20.36
N SER A 393 -3.94 -19.10 20.63
CA SER A 393 -4.44 -18.89 21.99
C SER A 393 -4.73 -20.26 22.63
N GLY A 394 -3.98 -20.58 23.69
CA GLY A 394 -4.17 -21.76 24.52
C GLY A 394 -4.81 -21.38 25.85
N ASN A 395 -6.07 -21.75 26.03
CA ASN A 395 -6.84 -21.66 27.26
C ASN A 395 -6.28 -22.56 28.38
N SER A 396 -6.26 -22.02 29.60
CA SER A 396 -6.56 -22.63 30.91
C SER A 396 -6.22 -24.13 31.12
N ILE A 397 -5.19 -24.41 31.93
CA ILE A 397 -5.27 -24.97 33.31
C ILE A 397 -4.13 -24.38 34.13
#